data_AF-G3IFR0-F1
#
_entry.id   AF-G3IFR0-F1
#
_cell.length_a   1.000
_cell.length_b   1.000
_cell.length_c   1.000
_cell.angle_alpha   90.00
_cell.angle_beta   90.00
_cell.angle_gamma   90.00
#
_symmetry.space_group_name_H-M   'P 1'
#
loop_
_entity.id
_entity.type
_entity.pdbx_description
1 polymer ?
#
loop_
_entity_poly.entity_id
_entity_poly.type
_entity_poly.pdbx_seq_one_letter_code
_entity_poly.pdbx_strand_id
1 'polypeptide(L)'
;MLRIVEPYIAWGYPNLKSVNELIYKRSYGKINKKRIALTDNSLIARSLGKYRIICMEDLIHEIYTVGKRFKKANNFLWPFKLSSP
;
A
#
# COMPACT_ATOMS: atom_id res chain seq x y z
N MET A 1 12.54 6.31 -15.90
CA MET A 1 12.00 4.95 -15.65
C MET A 1 10.57 4.81 -16.18
N LEU A 2 9.60 5.61 -15.73
CA LEU A 2 8.19 5.53 -16.19
C LEU A 2 8.02 5.77 -17.71
N ARG A 3 8.69 6.77 -18.28
CA ARG A 3 8.63 7.08 -19.74
C ARG A 3 9.06 5.93 -20.66
N ILE A 4 9.88 5.00 -20.16
CA ILE A 4 10.36 3.86 -20.98
C ILE A 4 9.30 2.77 -21.06
N VAL A 5 8.51 2.60 -19.99
CA VAL A 5 7.48 1.55 -19.88
C VAL A 5 6.07 2.06 -20.17
N GLU A 6 5.94 3.34 -20.55
CA GLU A 6 4.68 4.03 -20.81
C GLU A 6 3.71 3.27 -21.74
N PRO A 7 4.14 2.56 -22.80
CA PRO A 7 3.24 1.76 -23.63
C PRO A 7 2.58 0.57 -22.91
N TYR A 8 3.12 0.15 -21.77
CA TYR A 8 2.67 -1.04 -21.02
C TYR A 8 1.92 -0.72 -19.73
N ILE A 9 1.92 0.55 -19.28
CA ILE A 9 1.33 0.94 -17.99
C ILE A 9 0.44 2.17 -18.13
N ALA A 10 -0.70 2.15 -17.45
CA ALA A 10 -1.48 3.34 -17.16
C ALA A 10 -1.08 3.86 -15.77
N TRP A 11 -0.72 5.14 -15.66
CA TRP A 11 -0.36 5.76 -14.39
C TRP A 11 -0.87 7.21 -14.31
N GLY A 12 -1.04 7.70 -13.10
CA GLY A 12 -1.57 9.04 -12.82
C GLY A 12 -1.58 9.32 -11.32
N TYR A 13 -2.11 10.47 -10.93
CA TYR A 13 -2.20 10.88 -9.52
C TYR A 13 -3.47 10.30 -8.88
N PRO A 14 -3.36 9.50 -7.81
CA PRO A 14 -4.52 8.96 -7.14
C PRO A 14 -5.20 10.01 -6.26
N ASN A 15 -6.51 9.87 -6.05
CA ASN A 15 -7.24 10.64 -5.05
C ASN A 15 -7.31 9.86 -3.71
N LEU A 16 -7.60 10.56 -2.60
CA LEU A 16 -7.65 9.93 -1.28
C LEU A 16 -8.67 8.78 -1.21
N LYS A 17 -9.83 8.94 -1.86
CA LYS A 17 -10.89 7.92 -1.91
C LYS A 17 -10.41 6.64 -2.59
N SER A 18 -9.72 6.74 -3.73
CA SER A 18 -9.17 5.63 -4.49
C SER A 18 -8.08 4.91 -3.71
N VAL A 19 -7.19 5.64 -3.02
CA VAL A 19 -6.17 5.02 -2.15
C VAL A 19 -6.82 4.27 -1.00
N ASN A 20 -7.79 4.89 -0.34
CA ASN A 20 -8.55 4.31 0.76
C ASN A 20 -9.25 3.01 0.30
N GLU A 21 -10.05 3.07 -0.76
CA GLU A 21 -10.75 1.89 -1.29
C GLU A 21 -9.81 0.77 -1.75
N LEU A 22 -8.68 1.10 -2.39
CA LEU A 22 -7.68 0.12 -2.78
C LEU A 22 -7.08 -0.60 -1.57
N ILE A 23 -6.73 0.15 -0.53
CA ILE A 23 -6.12 -0.41 0.67
C ILE A 23 -7.13 -1.26 1.43
N TYR A 24 -8.35 -0.81 1.68
CA TYR A 24 -9.31 -1.66 2.41
C TYR A 24 -9.75 -2.90 1.61
N LYS A 25 -10.03 -2.77 0.31
CA LYS A 25 -10.63 -3.88 -0.46
C LYS A 25 -9.59 -4.86 -0.99
N ARG A 26 -8.38 -4.41 -1.29
CA ARG A 26 -7.41 -5.18 -2.09
C ARG A 26 -6.01 -5.23 -1.49
N SER A 27 -5.77 -4.69 -0.30
CA SER A 27 -4.44 -4.74 0.29
C SER A 27 -4.07 -6.12 0.81
N TYR A 28 -2.81 -6.45 0.57
CA TYR A 28 -2.15 -7.60 1.17
C TYR A 28 -0.82 -7.12 1.74
N GLY A 29 -0.46 -7.61 2.92
CA GLY A 29 0.83 -7.39 3.54
C GLY A 29 1.84 -8.43 3.07
N LYS A 30 3.07 -7.98 2.82
CA LYS A 30 4.25 -8.81 2.60
C LYS A 30 4.89 -9.12 3.95
N ILE A 31 4.38 -10.17 4.61
CA ILE A 31 4.88 -10.62 5.91
C ILE A 31 5.66 -11.91 5.69
N ASN A 32 6.93 -11.95 6.10
CA ASN A 32 7.81 -13.11 5.91
C ASN A 32 7.86 -13.62 4.47
N LYS A 33 7.86 -12.70 3.49
CA LYS A 33 7.79 -12.96 2.03
C LYS A 33 6.51 -13.68 1.57
N LYS A 34 5.52 -13.88 2.45
CA LYS A 34 4.20 -14.42 2.11
C LYS A 34 3.21 -13.27 1.89
N ARG A 35 2.24 -13.52 1.02
CA ARG A 35 1.12 -12.61 0.76
C ARG A 35 0.00 -12.93 1.75
N ILE A 36 -0.25 -12.03 2.70
CA ILE A 36 -1.27 -12.19 3.74
C ILE A 36 -2.31 -11.06 3.59
N ALA A 37 -3.59 -11.40 3.63
CA ALA A 37 -4.65 -10.38 3.59
C ALA A 37 -4.58 -9.52 4.85
N LEU A 38 -4.71 -8.20 4.70
CA LEU A 38 -4.73 -7.32 5.85
C LEU A 38 -6.16 -7.23 6.38
N THR A 39 -6.45 -8.05 7.39
CA THR A 39 -7.77 -8.09 8.06
C THR A 39 -7.76 -7.43 9.42
N ASP A 40 -6.59 -7.33 10.06
CA ASP A 40 -6.43 -6.84 11.41
C ASP A 40 -5.24 -5.88 11.51
N ASN A 41 -5.42 -4.81 12.28
CA ASN A 41 -4.40 -3.79 12.57
C ASN A 41 -3.20 -4.39 13.31
N SER A 42 -3.39 -5.49 14.07
CA SER A 42 -2.27 -6.18 14.73
C SER A 42 -1.17 -6.64 13.76
N LEU A 43 -1.54 -7.03 12.54
CA LEU A 43 -0.59 -7.46 11.50
C LEU A 43 0.27 -6.30 10.99
N ILE A 44 -0.33 -5.11 10.91
CA ILE A 44 0.33 -3.87 10.51
C ILE A 44 1.27 -3.42 11.63
N ALA A 45 0.76 -3.30 12.86
CA ALA A 45 1.53 -2.92 14.04
C ALA A 45 2.75 -3.83 14.26
N ARG A 46 2.60 -5.15 14.05
CA ARG A 46 3.73 -6.09 14.18
C ARG A 46 4.85 -5.85 13.16
N SER A 47 4.51 -5.45 11.93
CA SER A 47 5.50 -5.28 10.86
C SER A 47 6.07 -3.86 10.80
N LEU A 48 5.22 -2.85 11.03
CA LEU A 48 5.51 -1.44 10.83
C LEU A 48 5.41 -0.58 12.09
N GLY A 49 5.07 -1.15 13.26
CA GLY A 49 4.91 -0.41 14.51
C GLY A 49 6.16 0.37 14.92
N LYS A 50 7.36 -0.14 14.60
CA LYS A 50 8.64 0.58 14.78
C LYS A 50 8.75 1.90 13.99
N TYR A 51 7.92 2.07 12.97
CA TYR A 51 7.84 3.25 12.13
C TYR A 51 6.65 4.15 12.50
N ARG A 52 5.97 3.89 13.62
CA ARG A 52 4.74 4.58 14.06
C ARG A 52 3.55 4.41 13.09
N ILE A 53 3.52 3.29 12.36
CA ILE A 53 2.36 2.89 11.55
C ILE A 53 1.71 1.72 12.27
N ILE A 54 0.58 1.98 12.93
CA ILE A 54 -0.06 1.02 13.83
C ILE A 54 -1.34 0.46 13.20
N CYS A 55 -2.09 1.30 12.49
CA CYS A 55 -3.36 0.93 11.87
C CYS A 55 -3.37 1.12 10.34
N MET A 56 -4.48 0.74 9.71
CA MET A 56 -4.73 0.99 8.29
C MET A 56 -4.72 2.48 7.94
N GLU A 57 -5.28 3.32 8.80
CA GLU A 57 -5.43 4.75 8.56
C GLU A 57 -4.05 5.44 8.49
N ASP A 58 -3.13 5.05 9.40
CA ASP A 58 -1.74 5.50 9.36
C ASP A 58 -1.06 5.10 8.04
N LEU A 59 -1.35 3.89 7.55
CA LEU A 59 -0.79 3.37 6.31
C LEU A 59 -1.32 4.15 5.09
N ILE A 60 -2.63 4.42 5.05
CA ILE A 60 -3.28 5.23 4.01
C ILE A 60 -2.72 6.65 4.02
N HIS A 61 -2.61 7.23 5.22
CA HIS A 61 -2.05 8.57 5.40
C HIS A 61 -0.63 8.64 4.87
N GLU A 62 0.25 7.75 5.31
CA GLU A 62 1.66 7.73 4.91
C GLU A 62 1.84 7.55 3.40
N ILE A 63 0.97 6.77 2.75
CA ILE A 63 0.98 6.55 1.29
C ILE A 63 0.48 7.78 0.53
N TYR A 64 -0.61 8.39 0.97
CA TYR A 64 -1.21 9.52 0.27
C TYR A 64 -0.42 10.81 0.45
N THR A 65 0.06 11.10 1.67
CA THR A 65 0.84 12.31 1.97
C THR A 65 2.32 12.18 1.60
N VAL A 66 2.76 10.99 1.18
CA VAL A 66 4.16 10.68 0.87
C VAL A 66 5.07 11.01 2.06
N GLY A 67 4.75 10.41 3.21
CA GLY A 67 5.48 10.66 4.45
C GLY A 67 6.92 10.12 4.45
N LYS A 68 7.64 10.39 5.55
CA LYS A 68 9.08 10.05 5.72
C LYS A 68 9.39 8.55 5.58
N ARG A 69 8.39 7.69 5.82
CA ARG A 69 8.46 6.22 5.80
C ARG A 69 7.67 5.62 4.64
N PHE A 70 7.30 6.41 3.63
CA PHE A 70 6.61 5.96 2.41
C PHE A 70 7.23 4.70 1.81
N LYS A 71 8.56 4.65 1.66
CA LYS A 71 9.26 3.47 1.09
C LYS A 71 9.03 2.19 1.90
N LYS A 72 8.88 2.30 3.23
CA LYS A 72 8.61 1.13 4.10
C LYS A 72 7.15 0.71 4.02
N ALA A 73 6.22 1.66 4.01
CA ALA A 73 4.80 1.40 3.80
C ALA A 73 4.53 0.75 2.43
N ASN A 74 5.10 1.31 1.36
CA ASN A 74 4.94 0.79 -0.01
C ASN A 74 5.56 -0.61 -0.18
N ASN A 75 6.74 -0.86 0.41
CA ASN A 75 7.37 -2.19 0.34
C ASN A 75 6.66 -3.26 1.19
N PHE A 76 5.92 -2.83 2.22
CA PHE A 76 5.08 -3.72 3.01
C PHE A 76 3.84 -4.15 2.23
N LEU A 77 3.25 -3.26 1.42
CA LEU A 77 2.15 -3.64 0.54
C LEU A 77 2.63 -4.59 -0.57
N TRP A 78 1.86 -5.65 -0.78
CA TRP A 78 2.02 -6.49 -1.95
C TRP A 78 1.42 -5.78 -3.17
N PRO A 79 2.02 -5.93 -4.37
CA PRO A 79 1.43 -5.38 -5.60
C PRO A 79 -0.04 -5.76 -5.75
N PHE A 80 -0.90 -4.76 -5.96
CA PHE A 80 -2.33 -4.95 -6.08
C PHE A 80 -2.66 -5.76 -7.35
N LYS A 81 -3.50 -6.78 -7.20
CA LYS A 81 -4.11 -7.46 -8.35
C LYS A 81 -5.44 -6.79 -8.65
N LEU A 82 -5.53 -6.14 -9.80
CA LEU A 82 -6.75 -5.51 -10.28
C LEU A 82 -7.49 -6.45 -11.24
N SER A 83 -8.82 -6.37 -11.26
CA SER A 83 -9.64 -6.94 -12.32
C SER A 83 -9.55 -6.07 -13.57
N SER A 84 -9.79 -6.64 -14.75
CA SER A 84 -9.93 -5.87 -15.99
C SER A 84 -11.00 -4.78 -15.81
N PRO A 85 -10.72 -3.54 -16.24
CA PRO A 85 -11.69 -2.45 -16.22
C PRO A 85 -12.87 -2.71 -17.16
#